data_AF-A0A7S2TYQ4-F1
#
_entry.id   AF-A0A7S2TYQ4-F1
#
_cell.length_a   1.000
_cell.length_b   1.000
_cell.length_c   1.000
_cell.angle_alpha   90.00
_cell.angle_beta   90.00
_cell.angle_gamma   90.00
#
_symmetry.space_group_name_H-M   'P 1'
#
loop_
_entity.id
_entity.type
_entity.pdbx_description
1 polymer ?
#
loop_
_entity_poly.entity_id
_entity_poly.type
_entity_poly.pdbx_seq_one_letter_code
_entity_poly.pdbx_strand_id
1 'polypeptide(L)'
;GGQRAQPMCLFPGSGGLALAVAPGSEVNKWRKYLLYVTGAHFLLGVLNLVSGNVWDGIFDLLGAGIGYWGCRKAERIQPTMILCYVVFVIMDCFWACLNSLLLIAGVKELSGPDWQKSLYRGVTYASVAFYAVAIYTSYKLYKLLQVQWNNTMGGGAGGGAGDYAVG
;
A
#
# COMPACT_ATOMS: atom_id res chain seq x y z
N GLY A 1 31.19 -13.20 10.76
CA GLY A 1 29.77 -13.23 10.38
C GLY A 1 29.22 -11.83 10.53
N GLY A 2 29.00 -11.12 9.42
CA GLY A 2 28.37 -9.79 9.47
C GLY A 2 26.85 -9.95 9.49
N GLN A 3 26.20 -9.50 10.57
CA GLN A 3 24.75 -9.35 10.58
C GLN A 3 24.38 -8.37 9.46
N ARG A 4 23.74 -8.87 8.38
CA ARG A 4 23.16 -8.01 7.36
C ARG A 4 22.01 -7.26 8.03
N ALA A 5 22.17 -5.95 8.19
CA ALA A 5 21.10 -5.07 8.65
C ALA A 5 19.85 -5.34 7.80
N GLN A 6 18.75 -5.68 8.45
CA GLN A 6 17.49 -5.81 7.74
C GLN A 6 17.00 -4.40 7.38
N PRO A 7 16.68 -4.13 6.11
CA PRO A 7 16.15 -2.83 5.70
C PRO A 7 14.87 -2.53 6.50
N MET A 8 14.91 -1.44 7.26
CA MET A 8 13.75 -0.96 8.02
C MET A 8 12.72 -0.34 7.08
N CYS A 9 11.45 -0.60 7.35
CA CYS A 9 10.34 -0.20 6.49
C CYS A 9 10.26 1.33 6.25
N LEU A 10 10.65 2.13 7.23
CA LEU A 10 10.49 3.59 7.19
C LEU A 10 11.71 4.32 6.58
N PHE A 11 12.80 3.62 6.26
CA PHE A 11 14.02 4.23 5.73
C PHE A 11 14.51 3.50 4.49
N PRO A 12 13.94 3.80 3.31
CA PRO A 12 14.26 3.10 2.06
C PRO A 12 15.68 3.34 1.48
N GLY A 13 16.60 3.90 2.27
CA GLY A 13 18.00 4.13 1.88
C GLY A 13 19.03 3.51 2.82
N SER A 14 18.65 2.98 3.98
CA SER A 14 19.61 2.50 4.98
C SER A 14 19.81 0.99 4.88
N GLY A 15 20.81 0.59 4.10
CA GLY A 15 21.51 -0.68 4.29
C GLY A 15 20.84 -1.93 3.71
N GLY A 16 21.53 -2.54 2.76
CA GLY A 16 21.24 -3.87 2.23
C GLY A 16 20.81 -3.80 0.77
N LEU A 17 21.57 -4.45 -0.11
CA LEU A 17 21.17 -4.70 -1.49
C LEU A 17 19.70 -5.16 -1.51
N ALA A 18 18.81 -4.26 -1.90
CA ALA A 18 17.48 -4.64 -2.33
C ALA A 18 17.70 -5.52 -3.58
N LEU A 19 17.72 -6.83 -3.36
CA LEU A 19 17.71 -7.84 -4.42
C LEU A 19 16.41 -7.63 -5.16
N ALA A 20 16.51 -6.78 -6.17
CA ALA A 20 15.41 -6.41 -7.01
C ALA A 20 15.13 -7.63 -7.87
N VAL A 21 14.14 -8.43 -7.45
CA VAL A 21 13.80 -9.67 -8.13
C VAL A 21 13.18 -9.31 -9.47
N ALA A 22 13.68 -9.89 -10.56
CA ALA A 22 13.08 -9.74 -11.88
C ALA A 22 11.65 -10.31 -11.83
N PRO A 23 10.61 -9.50 -12.03
CA PRO A 23 9.26 -9.94 -11.77
C PRO A 23 8.74 -10.87 -12.87
N GLY A 24 8.25 -12.04 -12.47
CA GLY A 24 7.41 -12.91 -13.30
C GLY A 24 6.12 -12.22 -13.76
N SER A 25 5.40 -12.85 -14.71
CA SER A 25 4.17 -12.33 -15.31
C SER A 25 3.11 -11.93 -14.28
N GLU A 26 2.88 -12.76 -13.26
CA GLU A 26 1.93 -12.47 -12.18
C GLU A 26 2.34 -11.27 -11.33
N VAL A 27 3.62 -11.14 -10.96
CA VAL A 27 4.09 -9.97 -10.20
C VAL A 27 3.92 -8.68 -11.03
N ASN A 28 4.16 -8.74 -12.34
CA ASN A 28 3.92 -7.60 -13.22
C ASN A 28 2.44 -7.22 -13.34
N LYS A 29 1.53 -8.20 -13.33
CA LYS A 29 0.08 -7.96 -13.32
C LYS A 29 -0.33 -7.25 -12.03
N TRP A 30 0.05 -7.78 -10.87
CA TRP A 30 -0.28 -7.18 -9.58
C TRP A 30 0.41 -5.82 -9.35
N ARG A 31 1.61 -5.61 -9.89
CA ARG A 31 2.26 -4.29 -9.91
C ARG A 31 1.41 -3.26 -10.66
N LYS A 32 0.88 -3.61 -11.84
CA LYS A 32 0.01 -2.69 -12.60
C LYS A 32 -1.26 -2.35 -11.82
N TYR A 33 -1.89 -3.36 -11.20
CA TYR A 33 -3.04 -3.11 -10.31
C TYR A 33 -2.68 -2.21 -9.14
N LEU A 34 -1.54 -2.42 -8.50
CA LEU A 34 -1.10 -1.56 -7.41
C LEU A 34 -0.86 -0.13 -7.88
N LEU A 35 -0.31 0.09 -9.08
CA LEU A 35 -0.17 1.44 -9.64
C LEU A 35 -1.52 2.14 -9.86
N TYR A 36 -2.55 1.42 -10.33
CA TYR A 36 -3.91 1.97 -10.42
C TYR A 36 -4.49 2.31 -9.05
N VAL A 37 -4.32 1.40 -8.08
CA VAL A 37 -4.71 1.62 -6.68
C VAL A 37 -3.99 2.84 -6.11
N THR A 38 -2.70 3.00 -6.36
CA THR A 38 -1.93 4.17 -5.91
C THR A 38 -2.40 5.47 -6.56
N GLY A 39 -2.77 5.44 -7.84
CA GLY A 39 -3.38 6.60 -8.50
C GLY A 39 -4.71 7.00 -7.86
N ALA A 40 -5.56 6.01 -7.55
CA ALA A 40 -6.81 6.25 -6.81
C ALA A 40 -6.55 6.72 -5.37
N HIS A 41 -5.51 6.21 -4.70
CA HIS A 41 -5.08 6.65 -3.37
C HIS A 41 -4.68 8.12 -3.38
N PHE A 42 -3.91 8.54 -4.38
CA PHE A 42 -3.53 9.94 -4.55
C PHE A 42 -4.75 10.84 -4.73
N LEU A 43 -5.70 10.43 -5.58
CA LEU A 43 -6.95 11.17 -5.78
C LEU A 43 -7.76 11.25 -4.48
N LEU A 44 -7.83 10.16 -3.72
CA LEU A 44 -8.48 10.13 -2.40
C LEU A 44 -7.84 11.14 -1.44
N GLY A 45 -6.51 11.21 -1.38
CA GLY A 45 -5.80 12.18 -0.56
C GLY A 45 -6.10 13.63 -0.95
N VAL A 46 -6.14 13.93 -2.26
CA VAL A 46 -6.56 15.27 -2.74
C VAL A 46 -8.00 15.58 -2.32
N LEU A 47 -8.92 14.62 -2.46
CA LEU A 47 -10.32 14.81 -2.05
C LEU A 47 -10.45 15.01 -0.53
N ASN A 48 -9.67 14.27 0.28
CA ASN A 48 -9.61 14.45 1.72
C ASN A 48 -9.13 15.87 2.08
N LEU A 49 -8.07 16.38 1.45
CA LEU A 49 -7.60 17.76 1.61
C LEU A 49 -8.69 18.78 1.26
N VAL A 50 -9.35 18.63 0.10
CA VAL A 50 -10.40 19.53 -0.37
C VAL A 50 -11.64 19.50 0.54
N SER A 51 -11.93 18.35 1.14
CA SER A 51 -13.01 18.20 2.12
C SER A 51 -12.70 18.80 3.50
N GLY A 52 -11.46 19.29 3.70
CA GLY A 52 -10.99 19.84 4.98
C GLY A 52 -10.41 18.81 5.94
N ASN A 53 -10.28 17.55 5.52
CA ASN A 53 -9.61 16.50 6.28
C ASN A 53 -8.09 16.53 6.02
N VAL A 54 -7.45 17.59 6.51
CA VAL A 54 -6.06 17.92 6.12
C VAL A 54 -5.07 16.81 6.49
N TRP A 55 -5.18 16.28 7.71
CA TRP A 55 -4.24 15.26 8.19
C TRP A 55 -4.39 13.95 7.43
N ASP A 56 -5.60 13.41 7.30
CA ASP A 56 -5.83 12.18 6.53
C ASP A 56 -5.39 12.38 5.07
N GLY A 57 -5.67 13.54 4.48
CA GLY A 57 -5.20 13.86 3.13
C GLY A 57 -3.68 13.87 2.98
N ILE A 58 -2.93 14.41 3.96
CA ILE A 58 -1.46 14.36 3.95
C ILE A 58 -0.96 12.92 4.05
N PHE A 59 -1.53 12.12 4.95
CA PHE A 59 -1.14 10.71 5.10
C PHE A 59 -1.45 9.92 3.82
N ASP A 60 -2.63 10.07 3.23
CA ASP A 60 -2.97 9.43 1.95
C ASP A 60 -1.97 9.76 0.84
N LEU A 61 -1.55 11.03 0.74
CA LEU A 61 -0.55 11.44 -0.25
C LEU A 61 0.83 10.82 0.00
N LEU A 62 1.23 10.71 1.27
CA LEU A 62 2.48 10.01 1.65
C LEU A 62 2.39 8.51 1.34
N GLY A 63 1.27 7.88 1.68
CA GLY A 63 0.98 6.48 1.37
C GLY A 63 1.03 6.23 -0.13
N ALA A 64 0.33 7.04 -0.92
CA ALA A 64 0.36 7.00 -2.38
C ALA A 64 1.79 7.15 -2.92
N GLY A 65 2.58 8.06 -2.34
CA GLY A 65 4.01 8.17 -2.62
C GLY A 65 4.75 6.85 -2.44
N ILE A 66 4.67 6.26 -1.23
CA ILE A 66 5.35 4.99 -0.91
C ILE A 66 4.95 3.89 -1.90
N GLY A 67 3.66 3.74 -2.19
CA GLY A 67 3.15 2.76 -3.16
C GLY A 67 3.72 2.98 -4.56
N TYR A 68 3.76 4.24 -5.02
CA TYR A 68 4.30 4.59 -6.33
C TYR A 68 5.80 4.30 -6.41
N TRP A 69 6.59 4.74 -5.43
CA TRP A 69 8.03 4.48 -5.40
C TRP A 69 8.36 2.99 -5.31
N GLY A 70 7.54 2.21 -4.59
CA GLY A 70 7.67 0.76 -4.50
C GLY A 70 7.45 0.03 -5.84
N CYS A 71 6.59 0.57 -6.72
CA CYS A 71 6.16 -0.11 -7.95
C CYS A 71 6.53 0.57 -9.27
N ARG A 72 7.08 1.80 -9.28
CA ARG A 72 7.35 2.55 -10.52
C ARG A 72 8.37 1.88 -11.43
N LYS A 73 9.34 1.14 -10.89
CA LYS A 73 10.39 0.46 -11.68
C LYS A 73 9.98 -0.98 -11.92
N ALA A 74 9.60 -1.26 -13.16
CA ALA A 74 9.18 -2.59 -13.59
C ALA A 74 10.23 -3.66 -13.30
N GLU A 75 11.51 -3.35 -13.44
CA GLU A 75 12.60 -4.31 -13.27
C GLU A 75 12.99 -4.52 -11.81
N ARG A 76 12.57 -3.63 -10.90
CA ARG A 76 13.11 -3.55 -9.55
C ARG A 76 12.04 -3.17 -8.54
N ILE A 77 11.30 -4.17 -8.08
CA ILE A 77 10.30 -4.00 -7.03
C ILE A 77 10.93 -4.36 -5.68
N GLN A 78 10.83 -3.46 -4.71
CA GLN A 78 11.39 -3.66 -3.37
C GLN A 78 10.31 -4.25 -2.45
N PRO A 79 10.43 -5.51 -1.96
CA PRO A 79 9.39 -6.13 -1.15
C PRO A 79 9.11 -5.36 0.15
N THR A 80 10.14 -4.75 0.73
CA THR A 80 10.02 -3.92 1.93
C THR A 80 9.11 -2.72 1.69
N MET A 81 9.32 -1.94 0.64
CA MET A 81 8.46 -0.80 0.30
C MET A 81 6.99 -1.19 0.15
N ILE A 82 6.72 -2.34 -0.47
CA ILE A 82 5.36 -2.86 -0.60
C ILE A 82 4.80 -3.22 0.77
N LEU A 83 5.58 -3.85 1.65
CA LEU A 83 5.16 -4.13 3.02
C LEU A 83 4.83 -2.85 3.80
N CYS A 84 5.63 -1.79 3.62
CA CYS A 84 5.38 -0.52 4.30
C CYS A 84 4.09 0.12 3.80
N TYR A 85 3.84 0.05 2.50
CA TYR A 85 2.56 0.46 1.92
C TYR A 85 1.39 -0.37 2.49
N VAL A 86 1.53 -1.69 2.66
CA VAL A 86 0.50 -2.54 3.30
C VAL A 86 0.18 -2.05 4.71
N VAL A 87 1.20 -1.87 5.55
CA VAL A 87 1.03 -1.41 6.94
C VAL A 87 0.37 -0.03 6.98
N PHE A 88 0.80 0.86 6.10
CA PHE A 88 0.25 2.21 5.97
C PHE A 88 -1.25 2.17 5.65
N VAL A 89 -1.64 1.44 4.61
CA VAL A 89 -3.05 1.34 4.19
C VAL A 89 -3.91 0.62 5.26
N ILE A 90 -3.37 -0.33 6.02
CA ILE A 90 -4.08 -0.95 7.15
C ILE A 90 -4.37 0.10 8.23
N MET A 91 -3.40 0.96 8.54
CA MET A 91 -3.56 2.04 9.50
C MET A 91 -4.62 3.04 9.01
N ASP A 92 -4.58 3.47 7.75
CA ASP A 92 -5.59 4.39 7.19
C ASP A 92 -6.98 3.76 7.18
N CYS A 93 -7.07 2.46 6.87
CA CYS A 93 -8.33 1.71 6.94
C CYS A 93 -8.91 1.73 8.35
N PHE A 94 -8.09 1.53 9.38
CA PHE A 94 -8.53 1.59 10.77
C PHE A 94 -9.08 2.98 11.11
N TRP A 95 -8.36 4.04 10.75
CA TRP A 95 -8.80 5.42 11.01
C TRP A 95 -10.05 5.80 10.23
N ALA A 96 -10.19 5.38 8.97
CA ALA A 96 -11.38 5.61 8.16
C ALA A 96 -12.60 4.86 8.70
N CYS A 97 -12.44 3.62 9.18
CA CYS A 97 -13.49 2.89 9.88
C CYS A 97 -13.92 3.62 11.15
N LEU A 98 -12.97 4.06 11.99
CA LEU A 98 -13.28 4.80 13.20
C LEU A 98 -14.00 6.13 12.89
N ASN A 99 -13.50 6.90 11.91
CA ASN A 99 -14.14 8.13 11.45
C ASN A 99 -15.57 7.88 10.93
N SER A 100 -15.77 6.81 10.15
CA SER A 100 -17.10 6.43 9.65
C SER A 100 -18.06 6.12 10.80
N LEU A 101 -17.61 5.36 11.81
CA LEU A 101 -18.42 5.04 12.99
C LEU A 101 -18.77 6.29 13.80
N LEU A 102 -17.82 7.22 14.00
CA LEU A 102 -18.06 8.47 14.71
C LEU A 102 -19.05 9.39 13.99
N LEU A 103 -19.04 9.40 12.64
CA LEU A 103 -20.04 10.11 11.84
C LEU A 103 -21.43 9.48 11.95
N ILE A 104 -21.51 8.15 11.85
CA ILE A 104 -22.78 7.42 11.93
C ILE A 104 -23.40 7.56 13.32
N ALA A 105 -22.57 7.54 14.38
CA ALA A 105 -23.00 7.74 15.75
C ALA A 105 -23.40 9.21 16.07
N GLY A 106 -23.17 10.15 15.14
CA GLY A 106 -23.47 11.57 15.35
C GLY A 106 -22.55 12.27 16.36
N VAL A 107 -21.45 11.63 16.76
CA VAL A 107 -20.49 12.17 17.75
C VAL A 107 -19.54 13.17 17.10
N LYS A 108 -19.24 13.00 15.81
CA LYS A 108 -18.34 13.88 15.06
C LYS A 108 -19.14 14.98 14.35
N GLU A 109 -19.05 16.19 14.88
CA GLU A 109 -19.57 17.38 14.23
C GLU A 109 -18.68 17.82 13.06
N LEU A 110 -19.30 18.15 11.92
CA LEU A 110 -18.60 18.65 10.74
C LEU A 110 -18.81 20.16 10.63
N SER A 111 -17.72 20.90 10.47
CA SER A 111 -17.73 22.33 10.19
C SER A 111 -17.63 22.62 8.68
N GLY A 112 -18.00 23.83 8.27
CA GLY A 112 -17.90 24.29 6.88
C GLY A 112 -19.24 24.28 6.10
N PRO A 113 -19.21 24.67 4.81
CA PRO A 113 -20.37 24.67 3.94
C PRO A 113 -20.88 23.26 3.62
N ASP A 114 -22.16 23.14 3.25
CA ASP A 114 -22.83 21.84 3.09
C ASP A 114 -22.24 20.95 1.99
N TRP A 115 -21.69 21.55 0.93
CA TRP A 115 -20.99 20.81 -0.12
C TRP A 115 -19.73 20.13 0.44
N GLN A 116 -19.00 20.79 1.33
CA GLN A 116 -17.79 20.28 1.95
C GLN A 116 -18.11 19.14 2.91
N LYS A 117 -19.18 19.28 3.71
CA LYS A 117 -19.67 18.21 4.59
C LYS A 117 -20.11 16.98 3.81
N SER A 118 -20.80 17.18 2.69
CA SER A 118 -21.25 16.11 1.80
C SER A 118 -20.07 15.38 1.18
N LEU A 119 -19.07 16.15 0.69
CA LEU A 119 -17.82 15.59 0.18
C LEU A 119 -17.07 14.80 1.26
N TYR A 120 -16.90 15.36 2.46
CA TYR A 120 -16.24 14.70 3.59
C TYR A 120 -16.87 13.34 3.90
N ARG A 121 -18.20 13.28 4.00
CA ARG A 121 -18.94 12.03 4.25
C ARG A 121 -18.73 11.02 3.12
N GLY A 122 -18.87 11.47 1.87
CA GLY A 122 -18.68 10.64 0.69
C GLY A 122 -17.29 10.03 0.63
N VAL A 123 -16.25 10.86 0.83
CA VAL A 123 -14.85 10.44 0.85
C VAL A 123 -14.60 9.49 2.02
N THR A 124 -15.07 9.80 3.23
CA THR A 124 -14.86 8.94 4.42
C THR A 124 -15.41 7.53 4.20
N TYR A 125 -16.64 7.40 3.68
CA TYR A 125 -17.23 6.08 3.41
C TYR A 125 -16.58 5.37 2.23
N ALA A 126 -16.26 6.09 1.15
CA ALA A 126 -15.57 5.52 0.00
C ALA A 126 -14.15 5.04 0.36
N SER A 127 -13.48 5.73 1.29
CA SER A 127 -12.13 5.39 1.76
C SER A 127 -12.09 3.98 2.36
N VAL A 128 -13.08 3.58 3.16
CA VAL A 128 -13.13 2.23 3.75
C VAL A 128 -13.13 1.14 2.68
N ALA A 129 -13.99 1.26 1.68
CA ALA A 129 -14.06 0.30 0.58
C ALA A 129 -12.77 0.30 -0.25
N PHE A 130 -12.23 1.49 -0.51
CA PHE A 130 -10.97 1.66 -1.23
C PHE A 130 -9.80 0.98 -0.50
N TYR A 131 -9.65 1.24 0.81
CA TYR A 131 -8.54 0.67 1.58
C TYR A 131 -8.63 -0.85 1.68
N ALA A 132 -9.81 -1.45 1.73
CA ALA A 132 -9.96 -2.91 1.65
C ALA A 132 -9.36 -3.48 0.35
N VAL A 133 -9.65 -2.84 -0.79
CA VAL A 133 -9.07 -3.21 -2.10
C VAL A 133 -7.57 -2.98 -2.13
N ALA A 134 -7.11 -1.87 -1.56
CA ALA A 134 -5.70 -1.51 -1.51
C ALA A 134 -4.89 -2.48 -0.62
N ILE A 135 -5.43 -2.89 0.53
CA ILE A 135 -4.84 -3.92 1.41
C ILE A 135 -4.73 -5.23 0.65
N TYR A 136 -5.80 -5.68 0.01
CA TYR A 136 -5.80 -6.95 -0.73
C TYR A 136 -4.75 -6.95 -1.85
N THR A 137 -4.75 -5.90 -2.68
CA THR A 137 -3.84 -5.77 -3.83
C THR A 137 -2.38 -5.69 -3.38
N SER A 138 -2.08 -4.86 -2.38
CA SER A 138 -0.72 -4.68 -1.88
C SER A 138 -0.20 -5.91 -1.14
N TYR A 139 -1.04 -6.55 -0.34
CA TYR A 139 -0.68 -7.78 0.38
C TYR A 139 -0.45 -8.95 -0.58
N LYS A 140 -1.29 -9.12 -1.61
CA LYS A 140 -1.09 -10.16 -2.64
C LYS A 140 0.24 -9.96 -3.37
N LEU A 141 0.56 -8.73 -3.77
CA LEU A 141 1.85 -8.42 -4.40
C LEU A 141 3.02 -8.70 -3.46
N TYR A 142 2.92 -8.29 -2.19
CA TYR A 142 3.95 -8.55 -1.18
C TYR A 142 4.21 -10.06 -1.01
N LYS A 143 3.15 -10.88 -0.91
CA LYS A 143 3.29 -12.34 -0.79
C LYS A 143 3.98 -12.96 -2.01
N LEU A 144 3.65 -12.52 -3.22
CA LEU A 144 4.32 -13.00 -4.44
C LEU A 144 5.81 -12.65 -4.44
N LEU A 145 6.15 -11.42 -4.05
CA LEU A 145 7.55 -10.98 -3.94
C LEU A 145 8.31 -11.74 -2.84
N GLN A 146 7.66 -12.02 -1.70
CA GLN A 146 8.23 -12.81 -0.62
C GLN A 146 8.55 -14.25 -1.04
N VAL A 147 7.65 -14.89 -1.79
CA VAL A 147 7.88 -16.24 -2.34
C VAL A 147 9.08 -16.22 -3.29
N GLN A 148 9.12 -15.28 -4.23
CA GLN A 148 10.25 -15.20 -5.16
C GLN A 148 11.59 -14.90 -4.45
N TRP A 149 11.56 -14.06 -3.42
CA TRP A 149 12.73 -13.78 -2.59
C TRP A 149 13.23 -15.04 -1.88
N ASN A 150 12.34 -15.80 -1.25
CA ASN A 150 12.68 -17.04 -0.56
C ASN A 150 13.21 -18.10 -1.52
N ASN A 151 12.66 -18.20 -2.73
CA ASN A 151 13.14 -19.13 -3.76
C ASN A 151 14.52 -18.73 -4.30
N THR A 152 14.78 -17.42 -4.45
CA THR A 152 16.08 -16.91 -4.92
C THR A 152 17.18 -17.10 -3.85
N MET A 153 16.83 -16.93 -2.57
CA MET A 153 17.75 -17.13 -1.44
C MET A 153 17.93 -18.61 -1.05
N GLY A 154 16.87 -19.41 -1.17
CA GLY A 154 16.83 -20.84 -0.80
C GLY A 154 17.27 -21.79 -1.92
N GLY A 155 17.18 -21.36 -3.19
CA GLY A 155 17.64 -22.13 -4.36
C GLY A 155 19.16 -22.29 -4.48
N GLY A 156 19.94 -21.66 -3.58
CA GLY A 156 21.37 -21.92 -3.44
C GLY A 156 21.72 -23.29 -2.83
N ALA A 157 20.73 -24.11 -2.44
CA ALA A 157 20.96 -25.40 -1.79
C ALA A 157 20.22 -26.60 -2.42
N GLY A 158 19.51 -26.45 -3.54
CA GLY A 158 18.85 -27.61 -4.17
C GLY A 158 18.11 -27.25 -5.44
N GLY A 159 18.54 -27.85 -6.57
CA GLY A 159 17.84 -27.74 -7.84
C GLY A 159 16.47 -28.44 -7.80
N GLY A 160 15.58 -28.01 -8.68
CA GLY A 160 14.31 -28.69 -8.95
C GLY A 160 13.23 -27.71 -9.39
N ALA A 161 12.93 -27.74 -10.69
CA ALA A 161 11.75 -27.11 -11.27
C ALA A 161 10.47 -27.67 -10.59
N GLY A 162 9.52 -26.80 -10.28
CA GLY A 162 8.21 -27.17 -9.79
C GLY A 162 7.24 -26.03 -10.01
N ASP A 163 6.31 -26.24 -10.94
CA ASP A 163 5.19 -25.38 -11.26
C ASP A 163 4.42 -24.93 -10.01
N TYR A 164 4.02 -23.65 -9.97
CA TYR A 164 3.04 -23.17 -8.99
C TYR A 164 1.86 -22.51 -9.69
N ALA A 165 0.82 -23.31 -9.91
CA ALA A 165 -0.55 -22.80 -10.02
C ALA A 165 -1.01 -22.33 -8.63
N VAL A 166 -1.42 -21.07 -8.52
CA VAL A 166 -2.01 -20.52 -7.30
C VAL A 166 -3.43 -20.09 -7.61
N GLY A 167 -4.40 -20.84 -7.08
CA GLY A 167 -5.81 -20.46 -6.99
C GLY A 167 -6.09 -19.39 -5.94
#